data_AF-A0A954M7B7-F1
#
_entry.id   AF-A0A954M7B7-F1
#
_cell.length_a   1.000
_cell.length_b   1.000
_cell.length_c   1.000
_cell.angle_alpha   90.00
_cell.angle_beta   90.00
_cell.angle_gamma   90.00
#
_symmetry.space_group_name_H-M   'P 1'
#
loop_
_entity.id
_entity.type
_entity.pdbx_description
1 polymer ?
#
loop_
_entity_poly.entity_id
_entity_poly.type
_entity_poly.pdbx_seq_one_letter_code
_entity_poly.pdbx_strand_id
1 'polypeptide(L)'
;PWNKVHQELCEFVSFDNAVQAHVLSHVYDYVQRHVIIRDRQIIAVRQWGYRTEMRPGEMYICPNTGLLRQVKKNKSRRPPSQCIVGPTVRFMKRDDSWWEVRLRTRPEEPSTEWDVWLEKDVGATTPEEFQEAYGGKLFAISKRGLNAQETREVYRRLKKQGRRRRRPRSRQR
;
A
#
# COMPACT_ATOMS: atom_id res chain seq x y z
N PRO A 1 -30.43 -7.94 3.75
CA PRO A 1 -29.34 -8.84 4.23
C PRO A 1 -29.13 -10.00 3.24
N TRP A 2 -27.94 -10.60 3.18
CA TRP A 2 -27.66 -11.71 2.25
C TRP A 2 -28.63 -12.87 2.42
N ASN A 3 -29.04 -13.20 3.65
CA ASN A 3 -30.01 -14.27 3.90
C ASN A 3 -31.35 -14.02 3.21
N LYS A 4 -31.79 -12.75 3.11
CA LYS A 4 -33.00 -12.38 2.37
C LYS A 4 -32.82 -12.59 0.86
N VAL A 5 -31.68 -12.15 0.31
CA VAL A 5 -31.33 -12.34 -1.10
C VAL A 5 -31.22 -13.83 -1.44
N HIS A 6 -30.61 -14.62 -0.57
CA HIS A 6 -30.50 -16.07 -0.70
C HIS A 6 -31.88 -16.74 -0.67
N GLN A 7 -32.77 -16.30 0.23
CA GLN A 7 -34.14 -16.81 0.30
C GLN A 7 -34.90 -16.51 -1.00
N GLU A 8 -34.87 -15.26 -1.46
CA GLU A 8 -35.49 -14.87 -2.75
C GLU A 8 -34.90 -15.69 -3.91
N LEU A 9 -33.59 -15.90 -3.96
CA LEU A 9 -32.97 -16.76 -4.99
C LEU A 9 -33.50 -18.20 -4.95
N CYS A 10 -33.63 -18.78 -3.76
CA CYS A 10 -34.16 -20.14 -3.60
C CYS A 10 -35.66 -20.25 -3.94
N GLU A 11 -36.43 -19.16 -3.87
CA GLU A 11 -37.85 -19.15 -4.25
C GLU A 11 -38.04 -19.21 -5.77
N PHE A 12 -37.11 -18.67 -6.55
CA PHE A 12 -37.19 -18.62 -8.02
C PHE A 12 -36.32 -19.65 -8.74
N VAL A 13 -35.46 -20.38 -8.02
CA VAL A 13 -34.53 -21.37 -8.57
C VAL A 13 -34.91 -22.76 -8.06
N SER A 14 -35.29 -23.65 -8.97
CA SER A 14 -35.51 -25.06 -8.62
C SER A 14 -34.18 -25.81 -8.51
N PHE A 15 -33.98 -26.49 -7.38
CA PHE A 15 -32.83 -27.37 -7.17
C PHE A 15 -32.93 -28.68 -7.97
N ASP A 16 -34.12 -29.04 -8.45
CA ASP A 16 -34.36 -30.21 -9.28
C ASP A 16 -34.03 -29.97 -10.77
N ASN A 17 -33.83 -28.70 -11.14
CA ASN A 17 -33.36 -28.32 -12.47
C ASN A 17 -31.85 -28.10 -12.44
N ALA A 18 -31.12 -29.01 -13.09
CA ALA A 18 -29.65 -28.99 -13.14
C ALA A 18 -29.07 -27.66 -13.66
N VAL A 19 -29.73 -26.99 -14.62
CA VAL A 19 -29.26 -25.71 -15.16
C VAL A 19 -29.42 -24.59 -14.14
N GLN A 20 -30.59 -24.54 -13.48
CA GLN A 20 -30.89 -23.53 -12.46
C GLN A 20 -30.01 -23.71 -11.22
N ALA A 21 -29.83 -24.95 -10.77
CA ALA A 21 -28.90 -25.29 -9.69
C ALA A 21 -27.45 -24.91 -10.03
N HIS A 22 -27.03 -25.09 -11.29
CA HIS A 22 -25.69 -24.69 -11.75
C HIS A 22 -25.50 -23.16 -11.78
N VAL A 23 -26.51 -22.40 -12.20
CA VAL A 23 -26.45 -20.93 -12.12
C VAL A 23 -26.29 -20.47 -10.67
N LEU A 24 -27.03 -21.11 -9.75
CA LEU A 24 -26.92 -20.79 -8.33
C LEU A 24 -25.54 -21.13 -7.75
N SER A 25 -24.91 -22.22 -8.20
CA SER A 25 -23.54 -22.53 -7.78
C SER A 25 -22.55 -21.44 -8.20
N HIS A 26 -22.67 -20.89 -9.42
CA HIS A 26 -21.83 -19.77 -9.86
C HIS A 26 -22.00 -18.53 -8.97
N VAL A 27 -23.24 -18.18 -8.58
CA VAL A 27 -23.47 -17.06 -7.65
C VAL A 27 -22.72 -17.28 -6.33
N TYR A 28 -22.70 -18.52 -5.83
CA TYR A 28 -21.96 -18.87 -4.61
C TYR A 28 -20.45 -18.94 -4.80
N ASP A 29 -19.97 -19.19 -6.01
CA ASP A 29 -18.54 -19.13 -6.34
C ASP A 29 -18.01 -17.69 -6.36
N TYR A 30 -18.85 -16.72 -6.72
CA TYR A 30 -18.48 -15.29 -6.71
C TYR A 30 -18.53 -14.64 -5.32
N VAL A 31 -19.29 -15.19 -4.37
CA VAL A 31 -19.52 -14.59 -3.05
C VAL A 31 -18.97 -15.45 -1.92
N GLN A 32 -17.93 -14.97 -1.25
CA GLN A 32 -17.37 -15.67 -0.09
C GLN A 32 -18.27 -15.49 1.14
N ARG A 33 -18.89 -16.58 1.58
CA ARG A 33 -19.85 -16.60 2.70
C ARG A 33 -19.19 -16.78 4.07
N HIS A 34 -18.07 -17.49 4.11
CA HIS A 34 -17.31 -17.76 5.34
C HIS A 34 -16.07 -16.89 5.37
N VAL A 35 -16.13 -15.82 6.17
CA VAL A 35 -15.07 -14.81 6.27
C VAL A 35 -14.82 -14.42 7.73
N ILE A 36 -13.54 -14.19 8.03
CA ILE A 36 -13.09 -13.62 9.30
C ILE A 36 -12.41 -12.28 8.99
N ILE A 37 -12.73 -11.25 9.78
CA ILE A 37 -12.03 -9.95 9.70
C ILE A 37 -10.99 -9.88 10.82
N ARG A 38 -9.71 -9.73 10.49
CA ARG A 38 -8.60 -9.54 11.44
C ARG A 38 -7.65 -8.46 10.94
N ASP A 39 -7.21 -7.55 11.80
CA ASP A 39 -6.22 -6.52 11.45
C ASP A 39 -6.54 -5.72 10.17
N ARG A 40 -7.83 -5.43 9.93
CA ARG A 40 -8.37 -4.79 8.71
C ARG A 40 -8.17 -5.62 7.41
N GLN A 41 -7.78 -6.88 7.53
CA GLN A 41 -7.75 -7.86 6.46
C GLN A 41 -8.99 -8.74 6.50
N ILE A 42 -9.41 -9.17 5.31
CA ILE A 42 -10.57 -10.02 5.10
C ILE A 42 -10.03 -11.39 4.72
N ILE A 43 -10.28 -12.39 5.58
CA ILE A 43 -9.75 -13.74 5.44
C ILE A 43 -10.91 -14.67 5.06
N ALA A 44 -10.83 -15.26 3.87
CA ALA A 44 -11.73 -16.31 3.43
C ALA A 44 -11.37 -17.63 4.12
N VAL A 45 -12.36 -18.29 4.72
CA VAL A 45 -12.26 -19.68 5.16
C VAL A 45 -12.81 -20.56 4.03
N ARG A 46 -11.92 -21.30 3.37
CA ARG A 46 -12.25 -22.21 2.28
C ARG A 46 -12.45 -23.62 2.82
N GLN A 47 -12.79 -24.55 1.91
CA GLN A 47 -12.92 -25.97 2.23
C GLN A 47 -11.65 -26.49 2.94
N TRP A 48 -11.84 -27.47 3.84
CA TRP A 48 -10.78 -28.06 4.65
C TRP A 48 -10.09 -27.08 5.62
N GLY A 49 -10.75 -25.96 5.95
CA GLY A 49 -10.24 -24.98 6.92
C GLY A 49 -9.11 -24.09 6.39
N TYR A 50 -8.81 -24.15 5.09
CA TYR A 50 -7.76 -23.34 4.49
C TYR A 50 -8.12 -21.85 4.55
N ARG A 51 -7.20 -21.02 5.04
CA ARG A 51 -7.41 -19.58 5.21
C ARG A 51 -6.60 -18.81 4.19
N THR A 52 -7.26 -17.95 3.42
CA THR A 52 -6.57 -17.09 2.44
C THR A 52 -7.03 -15.65 2.57
N GLU A 53 -6.11 -14.71 2.40
CA GLU A 53 -6.45 -13.28 2.33
C GLU A 53 -7.21 -13.02 1.03
N MET A 54 -8.37 -12.37 1.13
CA MET A 54 -9.17 -12.04 -0.02
C MET A 54 -8.54 -10.90 -0.83
N ARG A 55 -8.65 -10.99 -2.15
CA ARG A 55 -8.08 -10.03 -3.11
C ARG A 55 -9.04 -8.87 -3.36
N PRO A 56 -8.53 -7.67 -3.70
CA PRO A 56 -9.37 -6.57 -4.16
C PRO A 56 -10.32 -6.99 -5.28
N GLY A 57 -11.59 -6.62 -5.16
CA GLY A 57 -12.64 -6.96 -6.12
C GLY A 57 -13.45 -8.21 -5.77
N GLU A 58 -12.93 -9.11 -4.93
CA GLU A 58 -13.70 -10.28 -4.46
C GLU A 58 -14.87 -9.83 -3.56
N MET A 59 -16.00 -10.52 -3.64
CA MET A 59 -17.19 -10.23 -2.85
C MET A 59 -17.28 -11.15 -1.63
N TYR A 60 -17.77 -10.62 -0.52
CA TYR A 60 -17.95 -11.36 0.72
C TYR A 60 -19.16 -10.88 1.52
N ILE A 61 -19.66 -11.75 2.39
CA ILE A 61 -20.66 -11.38 3.38
C ILE A 61 -19.94 -10.87 4.63
N CYS A 62 -20.26 -9.66 5.05
CA CYS A 62 -19.71 -9.10 6.27
C CYS A 62 -20.24 -9.88 7.49
N PRO A 63 -19.37 -10.52 8.30
CA PRO A 63 -19.82 -11.37 9.41
C PRO A 63 -20.61 -10.61 10.47
N ASN A 64 -20.35 -9.30 10.63
CA ASN A 64 -21.02 -8.48 11.65
C ASN A 64 -22.38 -7.94 11.18
N THR A 65 -22.60 -7.80 9.87
CA THR A 65 -23.79 -7.10 9.33
C THR A 65 -24.64 -7.96 8.40
N GLY A 66 -24.13 -9.11 7.94
CA GLY A 66 -24.80 -9.96 6.96
C GLY A 66 -24.98 -9.32 5.59
N LEU A 67 -24.34 -8.18 5.32
CA LEU A 67 -24.42 -7.47 4.03
C LEU A 67 -23.34 -7.93 3.07
N LEU A 68 -23.69 -8.03 1.78
CA LEU A 68 -22.73 -8.24 0.70
C LEU A 68 -21.82 -7.02 0.58
N ARG A 69 -20.52 -7.25 0.56
CA ARG A 69 -19.49 -6.22 0.43
C ARG A 69 -18.43 -6.68 -0.56
N GLN A 70 -17.71 -5.72 -1.12
CA GLN A 70 -16.55 -5.99 -1.97
C GLN A 70 -15.27 -5.63 -1.22
N VAL A 71 -14.24 -6.46 -1.36
CA VAL A 71 -12.89 -6.15 -0.87
C VAL A 71 -12.39 -4.93 -1.61
N LYS A 72 -12.27 -3.81 -0.90
CA LYS A 72 -11.74 -2.58 -1.50
C LYS A 72 -10.26 -2.77 -1.78
N LYS A 73 -9.81 -2.28 -2.94
CA LYS A 73 -8.38 -2.11 -3.19
C LYS A 73 -7.85 -1.20 -2.09
N ASN A 74 -6.96 -1.72 -1.24
CA ASN A 74 -6.18 -0.87 -0.37
C ASN A 74 -5.53 0.17 -1.29
N LYS A 75 -5.86 1.46 -1.09
CA LYS A 75 -5.26 2.55 -1.86
C LYS A 75 -3.77 2.29 -1.79
N SER A 76 -3.17 1.97 -2.95
CA SER A 76 -1.76 1.66 -3.03
C SER A 76 -1.06 2.81 -2.32
N ARG A 77 -0.30 2.50 -1.26
CA ARG A 77 0.56 3.52 -0.66
C ARG A 77 1.34 4.10 -1.83
N ARG A 78 1.30 5.43 -2.00
CA ARG A 78 2.04 6.11 -3.07
C ARG A 78 3.42 5.46 -3.15
N PRO A 79 3.88 5.06 -4.35
CA PRO A 79 5.19 4.42 -4.46
C PRO A 79 6.21 5.30 -3.72
N PRO A 80 7.14 4.71 -2.95
CA PRO A 80 8.08 5.49 -2.17
C PRO A 80 8.82 6.44 -3.11
N SER A 81 8.70 7.74 -2.85
CA SER A 81 9.42 8.78 -3.58
C SER A 81 10.83 9.00 -3.02
N GLN A 82 11.16 8.35 -1.91
CA GLN A 82 12.45 8.50 -1.23
C GLN A 82 12.93 7.17 -0.63
N CYS A 83 14.24 6.97 -0.63
CA CYS A 83 14.92 5.90 0.08
C CYS A 83 16.10 6.50 0.86
N ILE A 84 16.01 6.49 2.20
CA ILE A 84 17.09 6.96 3.08
C ILE A 84 18.19 5.89 3.09
N VAL A 85 19.40 6.28 2.70
CA VAL A 85 20.58 5.40 2.66
C VAL A 85 21.48 5.66 3.86
N GLY A 86 21.61 6.93 4.25
CA GLY A 86 22.36 7.37 5.41
C GLY A 86 21.90 8.75 5.89
N PRO A 87 22.66 9.38 6.81
CA PRO A 87 22.29 10.68 7.36
C PRO A 87 22.36 11.82 6.32
N THR A 88 23.34 11.77 5.43
CA THR A 88 23.65 12.81 4.44
C THR A 88 23.41 12.39 3.00
N VAL A 89 22.95 11.16 2.75
CA VAL A 89 22.69 10.65 1.39
C VAL A 89 21.31 10.02 1.34
N ARG A 90 20.51 10.47 0.37
CA ARG A 90 19.19 9.93 0.07
C ARG A 90 19.04 9.68 -1.41
N PHE A 91 18.28 8.65 -1.75
CA PHE A 91 17.76 8.51 -3.10
C PHE A 91 16.37 9.13 -3.16
N MET A 92 16.16 10.05 -4.09
CA MET A 92 14.89 10.77 -4.26
C MET A 92 14.40 10.60 -5.69
N LYS A 93 13.07 10.50 -5.86
CA LYS A 93 12.43 10.30 -7.15
C LYS A 93 11.77 11.59 -7.61
N ARG A 94 12.08 12.03 -8.84
CA ARG A 94 11.47 13.16 -9.55
C ARG A 94 11.33 12.78 -11.02
N ASP A 95 10.17 13.06 -11.61
CA ASP A 95 9.86 12.80 -13.03
C ASP A 95 10.21 11.37 -13.47
N ASP A 96 9.74 10.41 -12.67
CA ASP A 96 9.98 8.97 -12.80
C ASP A 96 11.46 8.52 -12.72
N SER A 97 12.40 9.44 -12.54
CA SER A 97 13.83 9.20 -12.45
C SER A 97 14.33 9.24 -11.01
N TRP A 98 15.31 8.38 -10.70
CA TRP A 98 15.94 8.34 -9.38
C TRP A 98 17.23 9.16 -9.37
N TRP A 99 17.40 9.91 -8.28
CA TRP A 99 18.55 10.78 -8.05
C TRP A 99 19.21 10.45 -6.72
N GLU A 100 20.53 10.38 -6.70
CA GLU A 100 21.32 10.49 -5.48
C GLU A 100 21.39 11.95 -5.09
N VAL A 101 20.84 12.27 -3.93
CA VAL A 101 20.84 13.61 -3.34
C VAL A 101 21.73 13.60 -2.12
N ARG A 102 22.76 14.45 -2.12
CA ARG A 102 23.60 14.68 -0.96
C ARG A 102 23.06 15.85 -0.18
N LEU A 103 22.93 15.65 1.13
CA LEU A 103 22.32 16.57 2.07
C LEU A 103 23.36 17.06 3.06
N ARG A 104 23.17 18.30 3.51
CA ARG A 104 23.92 18.89 4.63
C ARG A 104 22.94 19.54 5.59
N THR A 105 23.37 19.70 6.84
CA THR A 105 22.63 20.47 7.84
C THR A 105 22.54 21.92 7.41
N ARG A 106 21.34 22.49 7.50
CA ARG A 106 21.10 23.91 7.26
C ARG A 106 21.84 24.75 8.30
N PRO A 107 22.57 25.80 7.92
CA PRO A 107 23.08 26.76 8.89
C PRO A 107 21.93 27.44 9.66
N GLU A 108 22.20 27.88 10.88
CA GLU A 108 21.21 28.61 11.69
C GLU A 108 21.04 30.05 11.18
N GLU A 109 22.09 30.60 10.58
CA GLU A 109 22.09 31.92 9.96
C GLU A 109 21.55 31.87 8.51
N PRO A 110 20.94 32.96 8.02
CA PRO A 110 20.52 33.07 6.62
C PRO A 110 21.72 32.88 5.70
N SER A 111 21.72 31.79 4.94
CA SER A 111 22.77 31.49 3.97
C SER A 111 22.27 31.75 2.55
N THR A 112 23.11 32.35 1.70
CA THR A 112 22.88 32.45 0.24
C THR A 112 23.16 31.12 -0.48
N GLU A 113 23.03 30.01 0.23
CA GLU A 113 23.25 28.69 -0.33
C GLU A 113 22.05 28.29 -1.17
N TRP A 114 22.31 27.56 -2.25
CA TRP A 114 21.29 27.09 -3.15
C TRP A 114 20.94 25.64 -2.84
N ASP A 115 19.66 25.35 -2.61
CA ASP A 115 19.18 23.98 -2.54
C ASP A 115 18.98 23.45 -3.96
N VAL A 116 19.83 22.50 -4.37
CA VAL A 116 19.83 21.99 -5.76
C VAL A 116 18.61 21.13 -6.11
N TRP A 117 17.88 20.67 -5.10
CA TRP A 117 16.71 19.82 -5.30
C TRP A 117 15.45 20.66 -5.30
N LEU A 118 15.25 21.54 -4.33
CA LEU A 118 14.14 22.50 -4.34
C LEU A 118 14.32 23.61 -5.39
N GLU A 119 15.54 23.81 -5.87
CA GLU A 119 15.91 24.86 -6.83
C GLU A 119 15.51 26.24 -6.31
N LYS A 120 15.88 26.49 -5.05
CA LYS A 120 15.58 27.70 -4.30
C LYS A 120 16.75 28.07 -3.39
N ASP A 121 16.81 29.35 -3.03
CA ASP A 121 17.70 29.84 -1.99
C ASP A 121 17.29 29.25 -0.63
N VAL A 122 18.27 28.76 0.13
CA VAL A 122 18.07 28.11 1.43
C VAL A 122 17.49 29.08 2.46
N GLY A 123 17.90 30.35 2.43
CA GLY A 123 17.39 31.41 3.29
C GLY A 123 15.97 31.84 2.92
N ALA A 124 15.58 31.72 1.65
CA ALA A 124 14.22 32.05 1.18
C ALA A 124 13.22 30.87 1.29
N THR A 125 13.70 29.66 1.58
CA THR A 125 12.88 28.44 1.62
C THR A 125 12.26 28.23 3.01
N THR A 126 10.97 27.88 3.05
CA THR A 126 10.25 27.71 4.31
C THR A 126 10.67 26.44 5.07
N PRO A 127 10.62 26.43 6.41
CA PRO A 127 10.85 25.21 7.19
C PRO A 127 9.91 24.05 6.83
N GLU A 128 8.69 24.35 6.37
CA GLU A 128 7.71 23.35 5.94
C GLU A 128 8.13 22.63 4.66
N GLU A 129 8.65 23.37 3.68
CA GLU A 129 9.19 22.79 2.44
C GLU A 129 10.38 21.87 2.73
N PHE A 130 11.27 22.25 3.65
CA PHE A 130 12.36 21.39 4.09
C PHE A 130 11.87 20.18 4.91
N GLN A 131 10.81 20.34 5.69
CA GLN A 131 10.18 19.25 6.41
C GLN A 131 9.58 18.22 5.45
N GLU A 132 8.91 18.68 4.40
CA GLU A 132 8.33 17.80 3.38
C GLU A 132 9.41 17.11 2.54
N ALA A 133 10.43 17.86 2.10
CA ALA A 133 11.48 17.33 1.23
C ALA A 133 12.45 16.41 1.99
N TYR A 134 12.92 16.83 3.16
CA TYR A 134 14.03 16.18 3.87
C TYR A 134 13.73 15.83 5.33
N GLY A 135 12.58 16.21 5.89
CA GLY A 135 12.29 16.01 7.30
C GLY A 135 12.99 17.01 8.22
N GLY A 136 13.28 18.22 7.74
CA GLY A 136 13.54 19.37 8.60
C GLY A 136 14.87 20.05 8.32
N LYS A 137 15.88 19.85 9.17
CA LYS A 137 17.11 20.66 9.21
C LYS A 137 18.14 20.39 8.10
N LEU A 138 17.74 19.81 6.98
CA LEU A 138 18.65 19.44 5.89
C LEU A 138 18.31 20.23 4.63
N PHE A 139 19.30 20.43 3.78
CA PHE A 139 19.12 20.95 2.42
C PHE A 139 20.03 20.19 1.45
N ALA A 140 19.71 20.23 0.15
CA ALA A 140 20.44 19.50 -0.88
C ALA A 140 21.61 20.31 -1.45
N ILE A 141 22.81 19.73 -1.39
CA ILE A 141 24.05 20.33 -1.92
C ILE A 141 24.44 19.77 -3.29
N SER A 142 24.01 18.56 -3.64
CA SER A 142 24.24 17.99 -4.97
C SER A 142 23.18 16.96 -5.32
N LYS A 143 22.92 16.81 -6.62
CA LYS A 143 22.07 15.76 -7.20
C LYS A 143 22.79 15.08 -8.36
N ARG A 144 22.72 13.75 -8.43
CA ARG A 144 23.26 12.93 -9.52
C ARG A 144 22.21 11.92 -9.97
N GLY A 145 21.97 11.81 -11.27
CA GLY A 145 21.08 10.79 -11.82
C GLY A 145 21.64 9.39 -11.58
N LEU A 146 20.78 8.46 -11.16
CA LEU A 146 21.14 7.06 -10.95
C LEU A 146 21.03 6.28 -12.26
N ASN A 147 21.99 5.40 -12.52
CA ASN A 147 21.92 4.50 -13.67
C ASN A 147 20.91 3.35 -13.44
N ALA A 148 20.71 2.51 -14.45
CA ALA A 148 19.76 1.40 -14.37
C ALA A 148 20.09 0.36 -13.28
N GLN A 149 21.38 0.09 -13.05
CA GLN A 149 21.82 -0.84 -12.01
C GLN A 149 21.57 -0.27 -10.62
N GLU A 150 21.97 0.98 -10.39
CA GLU A 150 21.77 1.68 -9.13
C GLU A 150 20.26 1.83 -8.81
N THR A 151 19.44 2.15 -9.82
CA THR A 151 17.99 2.23 -9.69
C THR A 151 17.38 0.88 -9.28
N ARG A 152 17.85 -0.24 -9.85
CA ARG A 152 17.43 -1.58 -9.40
C ARG A 152 17.79 -1.82 -7.94
N GLU A 153 18.95 -1.36 -7.47
CA GLU A 153 19.33 -1.46 -6.06
C GLU A 153 18.42 -0.66 -5.14
N VAL A 154 18.01 0.55 -5.54
CA VAL A 154 17.00 1.33 -4.80
C VAL A 154 15.71 0.54 -4.63
N TYR A 155 15.18 -0.04 -5.72
CA TYR A 155 13.97 -0.86 -5.65
C TYR A 155 14.15 -2.10 -4.76
N ARG A 156 15.32 -2.76 -4.79
CA ARG A 156 15.62 -3.89 -3.87
C ARG A 156 15.60 -3.43 -2.41
N ARG A 157 16.20 -2.28 -2.09
CA ARG A 157 16.21 -1.71 -0.73
C ARG A 157 14.80 -1.38 -0.25
N LEU A 158 14.00 -0.71 -1.07
CA LEU A 158 12.60 -0.40 -0.77
C LEU A 158 11.76 -1.67 -0.53
N LYS A 159 11.95 -2.71 -1.33
CA LYS A 159 11.28 -4.01 -1.14
C LYS A 159 11.68 -4.67 0.18
N LYS A 160 12.96 -4.60 0.58
CA LYS A 160 13.47 -5.13 1.86
C LYS A 160 12.91 -4.35 3.06
N GLN A 161 12.84 -3.02 2.98
CA GLN A 161 12.24 -2.16 4.00
C GLN A 161 10.72 -2.41 4.15
N GLY A 162 10.01 -2.55 3.02
CA GLY A 162 8.58 -2.88 3.01
C GLY A 162 8.28 -4.27 3.60
N ARG A 163 9.14 -5.27 3.35
CA ARG A 163 9.04 -6.61 3.95
C ARG A 163 9.29 -6.62 5.46
N ARG A 164 10.26 -5.83 5.95
CA ARG A 164 10.51 -5.67 7.40
C ARG A 164 9.31 -5.08 8.14
N ARG A 165 8.59 -4.12 7.52
CA ARG A 165 7.36 -3.54 8.08
C ARG A 165 6.14 -4.48 8.03
N ARG A 166 6.19 -5.54 7.21
CA ARG A 166 5.10 -6.52 7.04
C ARG A 166 5.26 -7.79 7.87
N ARG A 167 6.43 -8.06 8.46
CA ARG A 167 6.53 -9.11 9.46
C ARG A 167 5.79 -8.62 10.71
N PRO A 168 4.74 -9.30 11.18
CA PRO A 168 4.25 -9.06 12.52
C PRO A 168 5.44 -9.26 13.46
N ARG A 169 5.52 -8.48 14.54
CA ARG A 169 6.28 -8.90 15.71
C ARG A 169 5.63 -10.19 16.20
N SER A 170 6.07 -11.33 15.66
CA SER A 170 5.83 -12.62 16.29
C SER A 170 6.69 -12.64 17.54
N ARG A 171 6.11 -12.23 18.67
CA ARG A 171 6.52 -12.66 20.01
C ARG A 171 5.51 -12.27 21.07
N GLN A 172 5.32 -13.23 21.97
CA GLN A 172 4.54 -13.25 23.23
C GLN A 172 3.06 -13.61 23.02
N ARG A 173 2.55 -14.75 23.50
CA ARG A 173 3.00 -15.68 24.55
C ARG A 173 2.82 -17.14 24.12
#